data_AF-I4H750-F1
#
_entry.id   AF-I4H750-F1
#
_cell.length_a   1.000
_cell.length_b   1.000
_cell.length_c   1.000
_cell.angle_alpha   90.00
_cell.angle_beta   90.00
_cell.angle_gamma   90.00
#
_symmetry.space_group_name_H-M   'P 1'
#
loop_
_entity.id
_entity.type
_entity.pdbx_description
1 polymer ?
#
loop_
_entity_poly.entity_id
_entity_poly.type
_entity_poly.pdbx_seq_one_letter_code
_entity_poly.pdbx_strand_id
1 'polypeptide(L)' 'MGKLTDRPTLRWIFQNFQGIHLRPIQDNQKISNLTDERRNILRFFPKPCQEYYLLS' A
#
# COMPACT_ATOMS: atom_id res chain seq x y z
N MET A 1 6.93 9.33 10.55
CA MET A 1 7.09 8.78 9.18
C MET A 1 8.42 9.30 8.64
N GLY A 2 9.24 8.43 8.05
CA GLY A 2 10.67 8.68 7.80
C GLY A 2 10.96 9.90 6.92
N LYS A 3 12.18 10.44 7.05
CA LYS A 3 12.72 11.53 6.22
C LYS A 3 12.53 11.19 4.73
N LEU A 4 12.12 12.18 3.93
CA LEU A 4 12.10 12.06 2.46
C LEU A 4 13.47 11.61 1.97
N THR A 5 13.49 10.65 1.05
CA THR A 5 14.72 10.09 0.50
C THR A 5 14.58 9.88 -1.00
N ASP A 6 15.58 10.31 -1.75
CA ASP A 6 15.66 10.08 -3.20
C ASP A 6 16.11 8.66 -3.55
N ARG A 7 16.44 7.86 -2.52
CA ARG A 7 16.90 6.46 -2.64
C ARG A 7 16.10 5.55 -1.70
N PRO A 8 14.80 5.36 -1.94
CA PRO A 8 13.98 4.50 -1.11
C PRO A 8 14.48 3.06 -1.17
N THR A 9 14.68 2.45 0.00
CA THR A 9 14.93 1.01 0.10
C THR A 9 13.61 0.25 0.12
N LEU A 10 13.63 -1.04 -0.23
CA LEU A 10 12.42 -1.89 -0.15
C LEU A 10 11.83 -1.90 1.27
N ARG A 11 12.68 -1.88 2.31
CA ARG A 11 12.26 -1.74 3.71
C ARG A 11 11.53 -0.42 3.95
N TRP A 12 12.07 0.70 3.47
CA TRP A 12 11.44 2.02 3.60
C TRP A 12 10.07 2.05 2.92
N ILE A 13 9.97 1.44 1.74
CA ILE A 13 8.71 1.35 1.02
C ILE A 13 7.69 0.53 1.82
N PHE A 14 8.07 -0.64 2.36
CA PHE A 14 7.15 -1.43 3.20
C PHE A 14 6.75 -0.75 4.51
N GLN A 15 7.61 0.10 5.10
CA GLN A 15 7.23 0.93 6.24
C GLN A 15 6.09 1.90 5.89
N ASN A 16 6.05 2.42 4.67
CA ASN A 16 4.93 3.26 4.21
C ASN A 16 3.63 2.47 4.08
N PHE A 17 3.69 1.15 3.90
CA PHE A 17 2.53 0.26 3.83
C PHE A 17 2.13 -0.35 5.18
N GLN A 18 2.87 -0.07 6.26
CA GLN A 18 2.46 -0.48 7.59
C GLN A 18 1.12 0.16 7.97
N GLY A 19 0.26 -0.66 8.60
CA GLY A 19 -1.07 -0.23 9.00
C GLY A 19 -2.12 -0.23 7.89
N ILE A 20 -1.79 -0.70 6.69
CA ILE A 20 -2.82 -1.06 5.70
C ILE A 20 -3.40 -2.41 6.12
N HIS A 21 -4.68 -2.40 6.47
CA HIS A 21 -5.39 -3.60 6.89
C HIS A 21 -6.62 -3.80 6.00
N LEU A 22 -6.77 -5.03 5.51
CA LEU A 22 -8.01 -5.50 4.91
C LEU A 22 -9.02 -5.71 6.04
N ARG A 23 -10.07 -4.88 6.09
CA ARG A 23 -11.18 -5.08 7.02
C ARG A 23 -12.37 -5.66 6.26
N PRO A 24 -12.84 -6.87 6.61
CA PRO A 24 -14.12 -7.36 6.13
C PRO A 24 -15.22 -6.56 6.84
N ILE A 25 -15.98 -5.77 6.10
CA ILE A 25 -17.18 -5.10 6.61
C ILE A 25 -18.34 -5.56 5.73
N GLN A 26 -19.20 -6.43 6.27
CA GLN A 26 -20.52 -6.78 5.73
C GLN A 26 -20.55 -6.86 4.19
N ASP A 27 -19.97 -7.94 3.64
CA ASP A 27 -19.82 -8.27 2.21
C ASP A 27 -18.88 -7.40 1.35
N ASN A 28 -18.41 -6.25 1.83
CA ASN A 28 -17.41 -5.45 1.13
C ASN A 28 -16.05 -5.47 1.84
N GLN A 29 -15.03 -6.00 1.16
CA GLN A 29 -13.64 -5.83 1.58
C GLN A 29 -13.26 -4.35 1.48
N LYS A 30 -13.05 -3.67 2.61
CA LYS A 30 -12.55 -2.30 2.63
C LYS A 30 -11.11 -2.30 3.11
N ILE A 31 -10.25 -1.69 2.30
CA ILE A 31 -8.87 -1.42 2.70
C ILE A 31 -8.84 -0.11 3.47
N SER A 32 -8.41 -0.20 4.72
CA SER A 32 -8.16 0.97 5.55
C SER A 32 -6.76 1.54 5.31
N ASN A 33 -6.60 2.86 5.43
CA ASN A 33 -5.33 3.58 5.29
C ASN A 33 -4.65 3.46 3.91
N LEU A 34 -5.36 3.12 2.84
CA LEU A 34 -4.84 3.19 1.47
C LEU A 34 -5.06 4.60 0.90
N THR A 35 -4.11 5.50 1.15
CA THR A 35 -4.10 6.87 0.61
C THR A 35 -3.70 6.89 -0.86
N ASP A 36 -3.95 8.01 -1.56
CA ASP A 36 -3.58 8.15 -2.98
C ASP A 36 -2.07 8.06 -3.23
N GLU A 37 -1.26 8.58 -2.31
CA GLU A 37 0.19 8.41 -2.35
C GLU A 37 0.61 6.93 -2.30
N ARG A 38 0.01 6.15 -1.39
CA ARG A 38 0.24 4.71 -1.26
C ARG A 38 -0.22 3.96 -2.52
N ARG A 39 -1.35 4.35 -3.11
CA ARG A 39 -1.81 3.80 -4.42
C ARG A 39 -0.81 4.11 -5.53
N ASN A 40 -0.26 5.31 -5.58
CA ASN A 40 0.71 5.70 -6.58
C ASN A 40 2.00 4.86 -6.46
N ILE A 41 2.48 4.63 -5.23
CA ILE A 41 3.64 3.76 -4.98
C ILE A 41 3.36 2.31 -5.43
N LEU A 42 2.16 1.78 -5.17
CA LEU A 42 1.79 0.40 -5.57
C LEU A 42 1.81 0.18 -7.08
N ARG A 43 1.59 1.21 -7.91
CA ARG A 43 1.66 1.09 -9.38
C ARG A 43 3.02 0.67 -9.91
N PHE A 44 4.09 0.88 -9.14
CA PHE A 44 5.45 0.46 -9.49
C PHE A 44 5.77 -0.98 -9.07
N PHE A 45 4.89 -1.65 -8.33
CA PHE A 45 5.08 -3.03 -7.89
C PHE A 45 4.60 -4.03 -8.95
N PRO A 46 5.10 -5.28 -8.93
CA PRO A 46 4.53 -6.35 -9.74
C PRO A 46 3.02 -6.52 -9.51
N LYS A 47 2.30 -6.94 -10.56
CA LYS A 47 0.83 -7.14 -10.55
C LYS A 47 0.29 -7.88 -9.31
N PRO A 48 0.91 -9.00 -8.85
CA PRO A 48 0.41 -9.71 -7.66
C PRO A 48 0.41 -8.87 -6.37
N CYS A 49 1.36 -7.94 -6.23
CA CYS A 49 1.41 -7.05 -5.08
C CYS A 49 0.28 -6.01 -5.13
N GLN A 50 -0.13 -5.57 -6.32
CA GLN A 50 -1.23 -4.62 -6.48
C GLN A 50 -2.57 -5.27 -6.15
N GLU A 51 -2.78 -6.49 -6.64
CA GLU A 51 -3.99 -7.28 -6.42
C GLU A 51 -4.21 -7.60 -4.93
N TYR A 52 -3.14 -7.83 -4.17
CA TYR A 52 -3.22 -7.99 -2.71
C TYR A 52 -3.88 -6.79 -2.01
N TYR A 53 -3.68 -5.59 -2.56
CA TYR A 53 -4.32 -4.35 -2.10
C TYR A 53 -5.54 -3.97 -2.96
N LEU A 54 -6.19 -4.94 -3.60
CA LEU A 54 -7.42 -4.77 -4.39
C LEU A 54 -7.31 -3.67 -5.46
N LEU A 55 -6.10 -3.40 -5.98
CA LEU A 55 -5.90 -2.58 -7.15
C LEU A 55 -6.07 -3.45 -8.39
N SER A 56 -7.04 -3.08 -9.24
CA SER A 56 -7.34 -3.72 -10.53
C SER A 56 -6.29 -3.42 -11.60
#